data_AF-A0A699W3T4-F1
#
_entry.id   AF-A0A699W3T4-F1
#
_cell.length_a   1.000
_cell.length_b   1.000
_cell.length_c   1.000
_cell.angle_alpha   90.00
_cell.angle_beta   90.00
_cell.angle_gamma   90.00
#
_symmetry.space_group_name_H-M   'P 1'
#
loop_
_entity.id
_entity.type
_entity.pdbx_description
1 polymer ?
#
loop_
_entity_poly.entity_id
_entity_poly.type
_entity_poly.pdbx_seq_one_letter_code
_entity_poly.pdbx_strand_id
1 'polypeptide(L)' 'MFPEEAEKVERYIGGLPDMIHGSVKASKPQSIQKAIEFATEMMDKKMLIHAERQAEHKRKLDDTSRNNQHQQQPF' A
#
# COMPACT_ATOMS: atom_id res chain seq x y z
N MET A 1 23.13 14.80 13.71
CA MET A 1 22.65 13.41 13.82
C MET A 1 23.75 12.63 14.47
N PHE A 2 23.45 11.88 15.53
CA PHE A 2 24.46 11.05 16.18
C PHE A 2 24.79 9.87 15.27
N PRO A 3 26.08 9.46 15.15
CA PRO A 3 26.46 8.35 14.28
C PRO A 3 25.65 7.07 14.54
N GLU A 4 25.33 6.82 15.81
CA GLU A 4 24.53 5.67 16.25
C GLU A 4 23.06 5.73 15.80
N GLU A 5 22.51 6.93 15.63
CA GLU A 5 21.13 7.12 15.17
C GLU A 5 21.02 6.90 13.67
N ALA A 6 22.03 7.33 12.90
CA ALA A 6 22.10 7.10 11.47
C ALA A 6 22.20 5.60 11.15
N GLU A 7 23.07 4.88 11.85
CA GLU A 7 23.21 3.43 11.70
C GLU A 7 21.89 2.70 12.01
N LYS A 8 21.19 3.09 13.08
CA LYS A 8 19.89 2.49 13.43
C LYS A 8 18.83 2.76 12.36
N VAL A 9 18.81 3.95 11.77
CA VAL A 9 17.91 4.29 10.65
C VAL A 9 18.24 3.43 9.42
N GLU A 10 19.51 3.28 9.05
CA GLU A 10 19.90 2.45 7.92
C GLU A 10 19.55 0.97 8.13
N ARG A 11 19.78 0.43 9.34
CA ARG A 11 19.37 -0.93 9.70
C ARG A 11 17.86 -1.12 9.60
N TYR A 12 17.08 -0.13 10.05
CA TYR A 12 15.62 -0.17 9.94
C TYR A 12 15.18 -0.18 8.47
N ILE A 13 15.72 0.73 7.65
CA ILE A 13 15.41 0.82 6.23
C ILE A 13 15.77 -0.48 5.51
N GLY A 14 16.93 -1.08 5.82
CA GLY A 14 17.37 -2.34 5.22
C GLY A 14 16.50 -3.55 5.56
N GLY A 15 15.68 -3.47 6.61
CA GLY A 15 14.72 -4.52 6.97
C GLY A 15 13.32 -4.35 6.36
N LEU A 16 13.08 -3.30 5.58
CA LEU A 16 11.76 -3.01 5.02
C LEU A 16 11.47 -3.85 3.76
N PRO A 17 10.19 -4.21 3.52
CA PRO A 17 9.78 -4.82 2.26
C PRO A 17 10.11 -3.93 1.06
N ASP A 18 10.53 -4.55 -0.05
CA ASP A 18 10.89 -3.86 -1.30
C ASP A 18 9.83 -2.87 -1.79
N MET A 19 8.56 -3.20 -1.54
CA MET A 19 7.40 -2.39 -1.90
C MET A 19 7.42 -0.96 -1.33
N ILE A 20 8.05 -0.77 -0.16
CA ILE A 20 8.14 0.53 0.53
C ILE A 20 9.59 0.99 0.77
N HIS A 21 10.56 0.07 0.69
CA HIS A 21 11.97 0.34 0.92
C HIS A 21 12.49 1.52 0.08
N GLY A 22 12.22 1.52 -1.23
CA GLY A 22 12.68 2.59 -2.12
C GLY A 22 12.12 3.96 -1.74
N SER A 23 10.84 4.03 -1.39
CA SER A 23 10.17 5.28 -0.99
C SER A 23 10.68 5.79 0.36
N VAL A 24 10.84 4.91 1.34
CA VAL A 24 11.35 5.27 2.68
C VAL A 24 12.82 5.70 2.60
N LYS A 25 13.63 5.04 1.78
CA LYS A 25 15.03 5.43 1.55
C LYS A 25 15.14 6.80 0.88
N ALA A 26 14.26 7.10 -0.07
CA ALA A 26 14.23 8.38 -0.78
C ALA A 26 13.83 9.56 0.13
N SER A 27 13.01 9.34 1.16
CA SER A 27 12.60 10.40 2.09
C SER A 27 13.70 10.82 3.08
N LYS A 28 14.81 10.07 3.14
CA LYS A 28 15.99 10.34 4.00
C LYS A 28 15.58 10.68 5.45
N PRO A 29 14.93 9.75 6.15
CA PRO A 29 14.46 10.00 7.51
C PRO A 29 15.63 10.31 8.45
N GLN A 30 15.46 11.33 9.28
CA GLN A 30 16.50 11.82 10.21
C GLN A 30 16.49 11.09 11.56
N SER A 31 15.49 10.25 11.80
CA SER A 31 15.35 9.46 13.01
C SER A 31 14.53 8.20 12.72
N ILE A 32 14.61 7.21 13.62
CA ILE A 32 13.84 5.97 13.51
C ILE A 32 12.33 6.27 13.49
N GLN A 33 11.86 7.19 14.34
CA GLN A 33 10.44 7.56 14.38
C GLN A 33 9.94 8.08 13.05
N LYS A 34 10.69 8.97 12.39
CA LYS A 34 10.31 9.46 11.04
C LYS A 34 10.30 8.34 10.00
N ALA A 35 11.23 7.39 10.11
CA ALA A 35 11.26 6.23 9.21
C ALA A 35 10.02 5.33 9.41
N ILE A 36 9.62 5.08 10.67
CA ILE A 36 8.43 4.29 11.03
C ILE A 36 7.15 4.98 10.58
N GLU A 37 7.03 6.28 10.82
CA GLU A 37 5.86 7.07 10.47
C GLU A 37 5.65 7.07 8.95
N PHE A 38 6.72 7.32 8.19
CA PHE A 38 6.68 7.29 6.73
C PHE A 38 6.40 5.89 6.17
N ALA A 39 6.98 4.83 6.76
CA ALA A 39 6.71 3.45 6.35
C ALA A 39 5.23 3.06 6.57
N THR A 40 4.65 3.47 7.70
CA THR A 40 3.24 3.24 8.03
C THR A 40 2.34 3.98 7.05
N GLU A 41 2.60 5.26 6.81
CA GLU A 41 1.84 6.06 5.85
C GLU A 41 1.89 5.48 4.42
N MET A 42 3.04 4.96 4.00
CA MET A 42 3.20 4.29 2.71
C MET A 42 2.42 2.98 2.61
N MET A 43 2.32 2.21 3.70
CA MET A 43 1.49 1.01 3.76
C MET A 43 0.00 1.36 3.68
N ASP A 44 -0.44 2.35 4.44
CA ASP A 44 -1.85 2.78 4.46
C ASP A 44 -2.31 3.30 3.10
N LYS A 45 -1.51 4.13 2.44
CA LYS A 45 -1.80 4.62 1.08
C LYS A 45 -1.94 3.49 0.07
N LYS A 46 -1.06 2.49 0.12
CA LYS A 46 -1.12 1.33 -0.80
C LYS A 46 -2.31 0.43 -0.48
N MET A 47 -2.64 0.22 0.80
CA MET A 47 -3.85 -0.51 1.20
C MET A 47 -5.12 0.18 0.72
N LEU A 48 -5.20 1.50 0.86
CA LEU A 48 -6.35 2.28 0.39
C LEU A 48 -6.59 2.10 -1.11
N ILE A 49 -5.55 2.26 -1.93
CA ILE A 49 -5.64 2.06 -3.39
C ILE A 49 -6.09 0.64 -3.73
N HIS A 50 -5.61 -0.35 -2.97
CA HIS A 50 -5.99 -1.74 -3.20
C HIS A 50 -7.46 -1.99 -2.83
N ALA A 51 -7.93 -1.42 -1.71
CA ALA A 51 -9.32 -1.50 -1.29
C ALA A 51 -10.26 -0.84 -2.30
N GLU A 52 -9.91 0.33 -2.82
CA GLU A 52 -10.68 1.03 -3.86
C GLU A 52 -10.78 0.20 -5.15
N ARG A 53 -9.65 -0.35 -5.63
CA ARG A 53 -9.65 -1.22 -6.81
C ARG A 53 -10.49 -2.48 -6.59
N GLN A 54 -10.42 -3.10 -5.41
CA GLN A 54 -11.23 -4.28 -5.07
C GLN A 54 -12.72 -3.94 -5.03
N ALA A 55 -13.09 -2.79 -4.47
CA ALA A 55 -14.47 -2.32 -4.44
C ALA A 55 -15.03 -2.02 -5.84
N GLU A 56 -14.21 -1.44 -6.73
CA GLU A 56 -14.58 -1.23 -8.14
C GLU A 56 -14.75 -2.57 -8.87
N HIS A 57 -13.81 -3.50 -8.69
CA HIS A 57 -13.88 -4.83 -9.31
C HIS A 57 -15.12 -5.60 -8.86
N LYS A 58 -15.45 -5.55 -7.55
CA LYS A 58 -16.67 -6.17 -7.02
C LYS A 58 -17.95 -5.59 -7.64
N ARG A 59 -18.04 -4.26 -7.79
CA ARG A 59 -19.19 -3.62 -8.46
C ARG A 59 -19.35 -4.12 -9.89
N LYS A 60 -18.26 -4.14 -10.66
CA LYS A 60 -18.28 -4.66 -12.05
C LYS A 60 -18.71 -6.13 -12.13
N LEU A 61 -18.30 -6.95 -11.18
CA LEU A 61 -18.69 -8.36 -11.11
C LEU A 61 -20.19 -8.52 -10.84
N ASP A 62 -20.74 -7.74 -9.91
CA ASP A 62 -22.17 -7.73 -9.59
C ASP A 62 -23.02 -7.23 -10.78
N ASP A 63 -22.59 -6.15 -11.44
CA ASP A 63 -23.24 -5.61 -12.63
C ASP A 63 -23.24 -6.61 -13.80
N THR A 64 -22.12 -7.31 -14.01
CA THR A 64 -22.00 -8.35 -15.04
C THR A 64 -22.88 -9.56 -14.73
N SER A 65 -22.91 -9.98 -13.46
CA SER A 65 -23.78 -11.08 -12.98
C SER A 65 -25.26 -10.76 -13.22
N ARG A 66 -25.69 -9.54 -12.85
CA ARG A 66 -27.06 -9.07 -13.09
C ARG A 66 -27.40 -9.03 -14.58
N ASN A 67 -26.54 -8.48 -15.43
CA ASN A 67 -26.81 -8.41 -16.87
C ASN A 67 -27.01 -9.80 -17.50
N ASN A 68 -26.15 -10.77 -17.17
CA ASN A 68 -26.27 -12.14 -17.69
C ASN A 68 -27.56 -12.84 -17.24
N GLN A 69 -28.07 -12.56 -16.04
CA GLN A 69 -29.35 -13.11 -15.57
C GLN A 69 -30.56 -12.56 -16.32
N HIS A 70 -30.52 -11.29 -16.76
CA HIS A 70 -31.60 -10.72 -17.57
C HIS A 70 -31.55 -11.19 -19.02
N GLN A 71 -30.36 -11.51 -19.55
CA GLN A 71 -30.20 -12.06 -20.90
C GLN A 71 -30.49 -13.56 -21.02
N GLN A 72 -30.43 -14.32 -19.92
CA GLN A 72 -30.75 -15.75 -19.90
C GLN A 72 -32.21 -16.07 -19.61
N GLN A 73 -33.11 -15.09 -19.49
CA GLN A 73 -34.54 -15.39 -19.41
C GLN A 73 -35.02 -15.93 -20.77
N PRO A 74 -35.37 -17.21 -20.88
CA PRO A 74 -36.02 -17.73 -22.08
C PRO A 74 -37.45 -17.19 -22.10
N PHE A 75 -37.90 -16.73 -23.27
CA PHE A 75 -39.31 -16.47 -23.53
C PHE A 75 -40.15 -17.74 -23.32
#